data_AF-A0AAX3ZRQ4-F1
#
_entry.id   AF-A0AAX3ZRQ4-F1
#
_cell.length_a   1.000
_cell.length_b   1.000
_cell.length_c   1.000
_cell.angle_alpha   90.00
_cell.angle_beta   90.00
_cell.angle_gamma   90.00
#
_symmetry.space_group_name_H-M   'P 1'
#
loop_
_entity.id
_entity.type
_entity.pdbx_description
1 polymer ?
#
loop_
_entity_poly.entity_id
_entity_poly.type
_entity_poly.pdbx_seq_one_letter_code
_entity_poly.pdbx_strand_id
1 'polypeptide(L)'
;MAAQYASFDLAPATRAGAVLADGDVQVHRDFMDFVVDGHPLLFRLSDLDAVSPLASDIPPAILTEQVRGLLLESDAPLPGGRYVIYGCPECADLACGAVTAVIQRDGDDFVWRDFAWQTGEHADLAFNGYHGIGPYRFAGAEYRAALAALLDGDRTAPARRRVLLIGARVALPARLAAALRTIGIGADIAEDAAAVPADELRAYGAVVFGTAVTEEQRSAVRRSFADAGVDVPHVDGLAPIVPVLVAQIEHALDGGPDGRRRLARLTATGAAADVEVTSACRVRLTAYRVDRLHRTRAQDVFDGVLEPGAHRIALDAGAVKGRSCLVARAPGSVLAVAVGHREPG
;
A
#
# COMPACT_ATOMS: atom_id res chain seq x y z
N MET A 1 17.14 35.47 -14.77
CA MET A 1 17.21 34.06 -14.36
C MET A 1 15.85 33.47 -14.61
N ALA A 2 15.74 32.44 -15.47
CA ALA A 2 14.44 31.79 -15.72
C ALA A 2 13.97 31.14 -14.41
N ALA A 3 12.71 31.36 -14.03
CA ALA A 3 12.12 30.65 -12.91
C ALA A 3 12.19 29.14 -13.20
N GLN A 4 12.74 28.36 -12.27
CA GLN A 4 12.78 26.91 -12.43
C GLN A 4 11.38 26.36 -12.19
N TYR A 5 10.72 25.91 -13.25
CA TYR A 5 9.44 25.22 -13.18
C TYR A 5 9.67 23.75 -12.85
N ALA A 6 8.85 23.23 -11.96
CA ALA A 6 8.72 21.80 -11.72
C ALA A 6 7.62 21.23 -12.62
N SER A 7 7.74 19.98 -13.05
CA SER A 7 6.64 19.29 -13.72
C SER A 7 5.58 18.84 -12.71
N PHE A 8 4.33 18.77 -13.13
CA PHE A 8 3.21 18.28 -12.33
C PHE A 8 2.40 17.25 -13.12
N ASP A 9 2.19 16.08 -12.51
CA ASP A 9 1.35 15.02 -13.05
C ASP A 9 0.68 14.25 -11.90
N LEU A 10 -0.20 13.31 -12.23
CA LEU A 10 -0.87 12.43 -11.29
C LEU A 10 -0.63 10.97 -11.68
N ALA A 11 -0.30 10.14 -10.71
CA ALA A 11 -0.14 8.70 -10.92
C ALA A 11 -1.04 7.91 -9.96
N PRO A 12 -1.69 6.82 -10.43
CA PRO A 12 -2.37 5.90 -9.53
C PRO A 12 -1.40 5.36 -8.48
N ALA A 13 -1.85 5.35 -7.23
CA ALA A 13 -1.15 4.82 -6.08
C ALA A 13 -2.11 4.05 -5.17
N THR A 14 -1.55 3.13 -4.41
CA THR A 14 -2.31 2.24 -3.54
C THR A 14 -1.68 2.19 -2.15
N ARG A 15 -2.49 2.46 -1.13
CA ARG A 15 -2.17 2.12 0.26
C ARG A 15 -2.80 0.77 0.55
N ALA A 16 -2.01 -0.30 0.47
CA ALA A 16 -2.49 -1.65 0.77
C ALA A 16 -3.11 -1.67 2.17
N GLY A 17 -4.19 -2.43 2.34
CA GLY A 17 -4.75 -2.64 3.65
C GLY A 17 -3.82 -3.49 4.52
N ALA A 18 -4.31 -3.88 5.69
CA ALA A 18 -3.68 -4.90 6.50
C ALA A 18 -4.65 -5.45 7.53
N VAL A 19 -4.45 -6.70 7.94
CA VAL A 19 -4.92 -7.18 9.23
C VAL A 19 -3.72 -7.30 10.15
N LEU A 20 -3.77 -6.57 11.26
CA LEU A 20 -2.70 -6.49 12.25
C LEU A 20 -2.79 -7.65 13.25
N ALA A 21 -1.71 -7.79 14.02
CA ALA A 21 -1.50 -8.88 14.97
C ALA A 21 -2.53 -8.93 16.12
N ASP A 22 -3.01 -7.77 16.54
CA ASP A 22 -4.03 -7.53 17.56
C ASP A 22 -5.47 -7.69 17.04
N GLY A 23 -5.63 -7.82 15.72
CA GLY A 23 -6.93 -7.87 15.06
C GLY A 23 -7.41 -6.53 14.51
N ASP A 24 -6.62 -5.47 14.69
CA ASP A 24 -6.90 -4.18 14.06
C ASP A 24 -6.79 -4.28 12.55
N VAL A 25 -7.55 -3.44 11.85
CA VAL A 25 -7.63 -3.46 10.39
C VAL A 25 -7.24 -2.10 9.83
N GLN A 26 -6.35 -2.14 8.85
CA GLN A 26 -5.95 -1.01 8.04
C GLN A 26 -6.71 -1.06 6.72
N VAL A 27 -7.44 0.01 6.41
CA VAL A 27 -8.29 0.03 5.22
C VAL A 27 -7.47 0.30 3.96
N HIS A 28 -7.67 -0.50 2.93
CA HIS A 28 -7.05 -0.24 1.64
C HIS A 28 -7.61 1.04 1.00
N ARG A 29 -6.72 1.82 0.36
CA ARG A 29 -7.08 2.97 -0.46
C ARG A 29 -6.40 2.90 -1.83
N ASP A 30 -7.17 3.14 -2.89
CA ASP A 30 -6.65 3.53 -4.19
C ASP A 30 -6.82 5.03 -4.35
N PHE A 31 -5.78 5.75 -4.77
CA PHE A 31 -5.78 7.21 -4.85
C PHE A 31 -4.83 7.70 -5.94
N MET A 32 -4.92 8.98 -6.28
CA MET A 32 -3.99 9.62 -7.22
C MET A 32 -2.89 10.33 -6.44
N ASP A 33 -1.65 9.86 -6.56
CA ASP A 33 -0.49 10.53 -5.99
C ASP A 33 -0.04 11.70 -6.86
N PHE A 34 0.51 12.74 -6.24
CA PHE A 34 1.06 13.90 -6.91
C PHE A 34 2.47 13.57 -7.41
N VAL A 35 2.70 13.66 -8.71
CA VAL A 35 4.02 13.44 -9.31
C VAL A 35 4.65 14.79 -9.59
N VAL A 36 5.76 15.08 -8.92
CA VAL A 36 6.54 16.31 -9.10
C VAL A 36 7.90 15.92 -9.68
N ASP A 37 8.30 16.55 -10.79
CA ASP A 37 9.55 16.24 -11.51
C ASP A 37 9.71 14.74 -11.83
N GLY A 38 8.59 14.09 -12.19
CA GLY A 38 8.55 12.66 -12.52
C GLY A 38 8.62 11.70 -11.31
N HIS A 39 8.67 12.22 -10.08
CA HIS A 39 8.75 11.42 -8.86
C HIS A 39 7.49 11.60 -8.01
N PRO A 40 6.82 10.51 -7.56
CA PRO A 40 5.66 10.66 -6.70
C PRO A 40 6.06 11.30 -5.37
N LEU A 41 5.35 12.34 -4.98
CA LEU A 41 5.68 13.21 -3.86
C LEU A 41 5.57 12.46 -2.54
N LEU A 42 4.67 11.46 -2.43
CA LEU A 42 4.56 10.62 -1.24
C LEU A 42 5.89 9.90 -0.94
N PHE A 43 6.66 9.49 -1.96
CA PHE A 43 7.98 8.86 -1.75
C PHE A 43 8.98 9.76 -1.03
N ARG A 44 8.85 11.08 -1.18
CA ARG A 44 9.69 12.07 -0.49
C ARG A 44 9.31 12.28 0.98
N LEU A 45 8.18 11.72 1.41
CA LEU A 45 7.63 11.82 2.77
C LEU A 45 7.80 10.46 3.48
N SER A 46 9.03 10.19 3.93
CA SER A 46 9.51 8.89 4.41
C SER A 46 8.69 8.23 5.51
N ASP A 47 8.09 9.00 6.40
CA ASP A 47 7.48 8.47 7.64
C ASP A 47 5.96 8.39 7.61
N LEU A 48 5.37 8.55 6.42
CA LEU A 48 3.96 8.86 6.30
C LEU A 48 3.12 7.68 5.77
N ASP A 49 2.18 7.20 6.59
CA ASP A 49 1.03 6.39 6.16
C ASP A 49 -0.16 7.33 5.89
N ALA A 50 -0.20 7.91 4.68
CA ALA A 50 -1.24 8.83 4.27
C ALA A 50 -1.56 8.68 2.78
N VAL A 51 -2.73 9.18 2.40
CA VAL A 51 -3.24 9.16 1.03
C VAL A 51 -3.63 10.56 0.61
N SER A 52 -3.59 10.84 -0.69
CA SER A 52 -4.07 12.13 -1.17
C SER A 52 -5.60 12.24 -1.00
N PRO A 53 -6.17 13.45 -0.94
CA PRO A 53 -7.61 13.65 -0.99
C PRO A 53 -8.26 13.18 -2.29
N LEU A 54 -7.46 12.82 -3.31
CA LEU A 54 -7.90 12.34 -4.62
C LEU A 54 -8.05 10.81 -4.61
N ALA A 55 -8.72 10.29 -3.57
CA ALA A 55 -8.98 8.86 -3.42
C ALA A 55 -10.09 8.39 -4.36
N SER A 56 -10.00 7.16 -4.84
CA SER A 56 -10.89 6.58 -5.85
C SER A 56 -12.22 6.06 -5.27
N ASP A 57 -12.30 5.93 -3.95
CA ASP A 57 -13.45 5.43 -3.19
C ASP A 57 -14.35 6.54 -2.63
N ILE A 58 -14.01 7.83 -2.85
CA ILE A 58 -14.85 8.96 -2.44
C ILE A 58 -15.95 9.27 -3.48
N PRO A 59 -17.09 9.85 -3.06
CA PRO A 59 -18.14 10.24 -3.99
C PRO A 59 -17.65 11.24 -5.05
N PRO A 60 -18.12 11.18 -6.32
CA PRO A 60 -17.68 12.08 -7.39
C PRO A 60 -17.81 13.57 -7.06
N ALA A 61 -18.84 13.96 -6.30
CA ALA A 61 -19.02 15.35 -5.85
C ALA A 61 -17.88 15.81 -4.92
N ILE A 62 -17.46 14.95 -3.99
CA ILE A 62 -16.36 15.22 -3.07
C ILE A 62 -15.04 15.30 -3.84
N LEU A 63 -14.79 14.38 -4.79
CA LEU A 63 -13.62 14.45 -5.67
C LEU A 63 -13.59 15.76 -6.45
N THR A 64 -14.73 16.18 -7.00
CA THR A 64 -14.86 17.47 -7.72
C THR A 64 -14.50 18.64 -6.82
N GLU A 65 -14.97 18.65 -5.57
CA GLU A 65 -14.62 19.69 -4.60
C GLU A 65 -13.12 19.70 -4.27
N GLN A 66 -12.49 18.53 -4.11
CA GLN A 66 -11.03 18.44 -3.89
C GLN A 66 -10.24 19.00 -5.07
N VAL A 67 -10.62 18.64 -6.30
CA VAL A 67 -9.98 19.15 -7.52
C VAL A 67 -10.14 20.67 -7.64
N ARG A 68 -11.35 21.21 -7.41
CA ARG A 68 -11.60 22.66 -7.43
C ARG A 68 -10.82 23.40 -6.36
N GLY A 69 -10.67 22.81 -5.17
CA GLY A 69 -9.82 23.33 -4.10
C GLY A 69 -8.36 23.46 -4.54
N LEU A 70 -7.79 22.40 -5.14
CA LEU A 70 -6.42 22.42 -5.66
C LEU A 70 -6.22 23.40 -6.84
N LEU A 71 -7.29 23.72 -7.57
CA LEU A 71 -7.31 24.75 -8.61
C LEU A 71 -7.48 26.17 -8.06
N LEU A 72 -7.63 26.33 -6.74
CA LEU A 72 -7.95 27.58 -6.05
C LEU A 72 -9.23 28.24 -6.59
N GLU A 73 -10.24 27.43 -6.90
CA GLU A 73 -11.59 27.90 -7.25
C GLU A 73 -12.49 28.04 -6.01
N SER A 74 -12.05 27.49 -4.88
CA SER A 74 -12.65 27.66 -3.57
C SER A 74 -11.60 28.11 -2.55
N ASP A 75 -12.08 28.72 -1.46
CA ASP A 75 -11.22 29.13 -0.35
C ASP A 75 -10.46 27.94 0.25
N ALA A 76 -9.29 28.24 0.81
CA ALA A 76 -8.47 27.21 1.44
C ALA A 76 -9.22 26.57 2.62
N PRO A 77 -9.18 25.23 2.74
CA PRO A 77 -9.89 24.52 3.80
C PRO A 77 -9.26 24.75 5.18
N LEU A 78 -8.01 25.23 5.24
CA LEU A 78 -7.29 25.50 6.49
C LEU A 78 -6.77 26.95 6.53
N PRO A 79 -6.64 27.54 7.73
CA PRO A 79 -6.08 28.88 7.91
C PRO A 79 -4.70 29.05 7.27
N GLY A 80 -4.42 30.27 6.80
CA GLY A 80 -3.16 30.61 6.16
C GLY A 80 -3.03 30.13 4.70
N GLY A 81 -4.14 29.81 4.04
CA GLY A 81 -4.13 29.39 2.63
C GLY A 81 -3.64 27.95 2.44
N ARG A 82 -3.83 27.10 3.46
CA ARG A 82 -3.25 25.75 3.49
C ARG A 82 -4.26 24.71 3.02
N TYR A 83 -3.74 23.75 2.26
CA TYR A 83 -4.48 22.64 1.68
C TYR A 83 -3.91 21.33 2.18
N VAL A 84 -4.76 20.33 2.37
CA VAL A 84 -4.35 18.95 2.66
C VAL A 84 -3.78 18.34 1.39
N ILE A 85 -2.53 17.91 1.44
CA ILE A 85 -1.85 17.19 0.34
C ILE A 85 -1.93 15.69 0.59
N TYR A 86 -1.72 15.25 1.84
CA TYR A 86 -1.94 13.88 2.25
C TYR A 86 -2.59 13.84 3.63
N GLY A 87 -3.64 13.02 3.79
CA GLY A 87 -4.39 12.89 5.04
C GLY A 87 -4.46 11.45 5.55
N CYS A 88 -4.95 11.30 6.77
CA CYS A 88 -5.15 10.00 7.40
C CYS A 88 -6.02 9.09 6.51
N PRO A 89 -5.56 7.87 6.16
CA PRO A 89 -6.31 6.98 5.28
C PRO A 89 -7.59 6.46 5.92
N GLU A 90 -7.71 6.48 7.25
CA GLU A 90 -8.84 5.88 7.96
C GLU A 90 -10.02 6.85 8.11
N CYS A 91 -9.76 8.13 8.37
CA CYS A 91 -10.80 9.10 8.73
C CYS A 91 -10.72 10.45 8.01
N ALA A 92 -9.62 10.74 7.31
CA ALA A 92 -9.33 12.06 6.72
C ALA A 92 -9.40 13.25 7.71
N ASP A 93 -9.42 12.98 9.02
CA ASP A 93 -9.46 14.01 10.05
C ASP A 93 -8.08 14.63 10.25
N LEU A 94 -8.04 15.97 10.30
CA LEU A 94 -6.82 16.73 10.58
C LEU A 94 -6.22 16.36 11.94
N ALA A 95 -7.02 16.02 12.94
CA ALA A 95 -6.56 15.66 14.28
C ALA A 95 -5.69 14.39 14.30
N CYS A 96 -5.93 13.47 13.37
CA CYS A 96 -5.07 12.29 13.15
C CYS A 96 -3.74 12.63 12.46
N GLY A 97 -3.68 13.81 11.86
CA GLY A 97 -2.51 14.37 11.20
C GLY A 97 -2.59 14.31 9.67
N ALA A 98 -2.11 15.38 9.05
CA ALA A 98 -2.05 15.55 7.62
C ALA A 98 -0.78 16.28 7.20
N VAL A 99 -0.27 15.94 6.02
CA VAL A 99 0.70 16.78 5.31
C VAL A 99 -0.07 17.84 4.55
N THR A 100 0.28 19.08 4.83
CA THR A 100 -0.43 20.26 4.34
C THR A 100 0.58 21.26 3.77
N ALA A 101 0.18 22.02 2.77
CA ALA A 101 1.02 23.02 2.10
C ALA A 101 0.22 24.28 1.80
N VAL A 102 0.91 25.41 1.68
CA VAL A 102 0.31 26.63 1.11
C VAL A 102 0.27 26.48 -0.40
N ILE A 103 -0.92 26.63 -0.98
CA ILE A 103 -1.10 26.69 -2.43
C ILE A 103 -1.58 28.10 -2.78
N GLN A 104 -0.86 28.75 -3.69
CA GLN A 104 -1.18 30.10 -4.14
C GLN A 104 -1.02 30.22 -5.65
N ARG A 105 -1.78 31.12 -6.25
CA ARG A 105 -1.58 31.56 -7.64
C ARG A 105 -0.46 32.60 -7.70
N ASP A 106 0.38 32.48 -8.71
CA ASP A 106 1.34 33.52 -9.09
C ASP A 106 1.21 33.78 -10.60
N GLY A 107 0.42 34.79 -10.94
CA GLY A 107 -0.07 34.98 -12.30
C GLY A 107 -0.95 33.81 -12.73
N ASP A 108 -0.61 33.20 -13.86
CA ASP A 108 -1.30 32.00 -14.36
C ASP A 108 -0.82 30.70 -13.72
N ASP A 109 0.28 30.74 -12.98
CA ASP A 109 0.98 29.58 -12.39
C ASP A 109 0.52 29.28 -10.98
N PHE A 110 0.89 28.09 -10.49
CA PHE A 110 0.62 27.66 -9.12
C PHE A 110 1.93 27.43 -8.37
N VAL A 111 1.96 27.86 -7.11
CA VAL A 111 3.11 27.65 -6.22
C VAL A 111 2.67 26.88 -5.00
N TRP A 112 3.31 25.73 -4.76
CA TRP A 112 3.16 24.95 -3.54
C TRP A 112 4.38 25.19 -2.65
N ARG A 113 4.18 25.63 -1.41
CA ARG A 113 5.27 25.92 -0.47
C ARG A 113 4.91 25.58 0.97
N ASP A 114 5.89 25.72 1.84
CA ASP A 114 5.73 25.63 3.29
C ASP A 114 5.07 24.31 3.72
N PHE A 115 5.52 23.18 3.17
CA PHE A 115 4.98 21.86 3.52
C PHE A 115 5.24 21.55 5.00
N ALA A 116 4.23 21.03 5.70
CA ALA A 116 4.38 20.64 7.10
C ALA A 116 3.42 19.52 7.48
N TRP A 117 3.79 18.78 8.52
CA TRP A 117 2.87 17.93 9.25
C TRP A 117 1.99 18.78 10.19
N GLN A 118 0.68 18.61 10.11
CA GLN A 118 -0.29 19.43 10.84
C GLN A 118 -1.36 18.55 11.48
N THR A 119 -1.59 18.74 12.78
CA THR A 119 -2.62 18.02 13.57
C THR A 119 -3.67 18.94 14.20
N GLY A 120 -3.49 20.27 14.06
CA GLY A 120 -4.37 21.29 14.63
C GLY A 120 -4.57 22.44 13.66
N GLU A 121 -5.25 23.50 14.11
CA GLU A 121 -5.64 24.63 13.24
C GLU A 121 -4.46 25.34 12.58
N HIS A 122 -3.32 25.46 13.29
CA HIS A 122 -2.12 26.13 12.80
C HIS A 122 -0.96 25.14 12.64
N ALA A 123 -0.17 25.32 11.58
CA ALA A 123 1.04 24.54 11.35
C ALA A 123 2.26 25.21 11.98
N ASP A 124 3.04 24.46 12.74
CA ASP A 124 4.37 24.87 13.21
C ASP A 124 5.42 24.46 12.17
N LEU A 125 5.81 25.40 11.31
CA LEU A 125 6.78 25.14 10.24
C LEU A 125 8.21 24.91 10.78
N ALA A 126 8.54 25.43 11.95
CA ALA A 126 9.87 25.26 12.51
C ALA A 126 10.06 23.82 12.98
N PHE A 127 9.06 23.29 13.70
CA PHE A 127 9.13 21.96 14.27
C PHE A 127 8.65 20.86 13.31
N ASN A 128 7.57 21.09 12.56
CA ASN A 128 6.91 20.09 11.72
C ASN A 128 7.08 20.35 10.21
N GLY A 129 7.92 21.30 9.82
CA GLY A 129 8.17 21.62 8.41
C GLY A 129 8.99 20.54 7.70
N TYR A 130 8.58 20.21 6.47
CA TYR A 130 9.36 19.36 5.58
C TYR A 130 10.42 20.21 4.86
N HIS A 131 11.48 20.56 5.59
CA HIS A 131 12.59 21.37 5.09
C HIS A 131 13.32 20.62 3.96
N GLY A 132 13.21 21.12 2.73
CA GLY A 132 13.75 20.48 1.51
C GLY A 132 12.68 20.00 0.52
N ILE A 133 11.40 20.15 0.85
CA ILE A 133 10.28 19.92 -0.08
C ILE A 133 9.69 21.27 -0.49
N GLY A 134 9.72 21.54 -1.80
CA GLY A 134 9.31 22.82 -2.36
C GLY A 134 10.25 23.99 -1.99
N PRO A 135 9.89 25.23 -2.34
CA PRO A 135 8.69 25.59 -3.10
C PRO A 135 8.72 25.00 -4.51
N TYR A 136 7.58 24.48 -4.98
CA TYR A 136 7.40 24.04 -6.35
C TYR A 136 6.59 25.08 -7.11
N ARG A 137 7.08 25.46 -8.28
CA ARG A 137 6.34 26.32 -9.22
C ARG A 137 5.90 25.48 -10.40
N PHE A 138 4.60 25.44 -10.66
CA PHE A 138 4.01 24.67 -11.76
C PHE A 138 3.48 25.60 -12.84
N ALA A 139 3.74 25.24 -14.10
CA ALA A 139 3.16 25.95 -15.22
C ALA A 139 1.63 25.80 -15.18
N GLY A 140 0.91 26.92 -15.20
CA GLY A 140 -0.53 26.93 -15.01
C GLY A 140 -1.32 26.01 -15.92
N ALA A 141 -0.95 25.95 -17.20
CA ALA A 141 -1.63 25.13 -18.20
C ALA A 141 -1.49 23.63 -17.91
N GLU A 142 -0.28 23.17 -17.59
CA GLU A 142 0.01 21.76 -17.29
C GLU A 142 -0.67 21.32 -15.99
N TYR A 143 -0.56 22.14 -14.94
CA TYR A 143 -1.19 21.89 -13.64
C TYR A 143 -2.72 21.74 -13.77
N ARG A 144 -3.37 22.66 -14.49
CA ARG A 144 -4.82 22.61 -14.72
C ARG A 144 -5.23 21.40 -15.55
N ALA A 145 -4.47 21.07 -16.59
CA ALA A 145 -4.76 19.93 -17.45
C ALA A 145 -4.68 18.59 -16.69
N ALA A 146 -3.65 18.40 -15.86
CA ALA A 146 -3.48 17.19 -15.07
C ALA A 146 -4.65 16.98 -14.10
N LEU A 147 -5.10 18.04 -13.41
CA LEU A 147 -6.24 17.96 -12.49
C LEU A 147 -7.59 17.80 -13.20
N ALA A 148 -7.80 18.48 -14.34
CA ALA A 148 -9.02 18.35 -15.12
C ALA A 148 -9.24 16.94 -15.69
N ALA A 149 -8.15 16.25 -16.04
CA ALA A 149 -8.21 14.86 -16.52
C ALA A 149 -8.86 13.89 -15.53
N LEU A 150 -8.86 14.19 -14.22
CA LEU A 150 -9.57 13.40 -13.21
C LEU A 150 -11.10 13.55 -13.28
N LEU A 151 -11.59 14.67 -13.81
CA LEU A 151 -13.02 14.95 -13.94
C LEU A 151 -13.57 14.40 -15.27
N ASP A 152 -12.71 14.35 -16.30
CA ASP A 152 -13.07 13.90 -17.65
C ASP A 152 -12.87 12.39 -17.87
N GLY A 153 -12.04 11.73 -17.04
CA GLY A 153 -11.69 10.33 -17.18
C GLY A 153 -12.76 9.36 -16.64
N ASP A 154 -13.12 8.37 -17.46
CA ASP A 154 -13.77 7.15 -16.97
C ASP A 154 -12.78 6.46 -16.03
N ARG A 155 -13.13 6.43 -14.74
CA ARG A 155 -12.30 5.96 -13.63
C ARG A 155 -11.57 4.70 -14.07
N THR A 156 -10.25 4.79 -14.23
CA THR A 156 -9.44 3.66 -14.69
C THR A 156 -9.79 2.48 -13.82
N ALA A 157 -10.39 1.45 -14.42
CA ALA A 157 -11.04 0.36 -13.71
C ALA A 157 -10.10 -0.13 -12.60
N PRO A 158 -10.57 -0.27 -11.35
CA PRO A 158 -9.72 -0.74 -10.28
C PRO A 158 -9.07 -2.03 -10.75
N ALA A 159 -7.74 -2.09 -10.67
CA ALA A 159 -6.98 -3.31 -10.90
C ALA A 159 -7.70 -4.46 -10.18
N ARG A 160 -7.75 -5.63 -10.81
CA ARG A 160 -8.55 -6.81 -10.40
C ARG A 160 -8.33 -7.19 -8.93
N ARG A 161 -8.97 -6.49 -7.98
CA ARG A 161 -8.84 -6.70 -6.53
C ARG A 161 -9.81 -7.77 -6.03
N ARG A 162 -9.93 -8.84 -6.83
CA ARG A 162 -10.59 -10.08 -6.45
C ARG A 162 -9.56 -11.20 -6.47
N VAL A 163 -9.60 -12.06 -5.47
CA VAL A 163 -8.74 -13.25 -5.41
C VAL A 163 -9.56 -14.52 -5.33
N LEU A 164 -9.04 -15.56 -5.98
CA LEU A 164 -9.61 -16.90 -5.91
C LEU A 164 -8.83 -17.72 -4.87
N LEU A 165 -9.51 -18.11 -3.79
CA LEU A 165 -8.96 -18.95 -2.74
C LEU A 165 -9.28 -20.42 -3.03
N ILE A 166 -8.26 -21.22 -3.33
CA ILE A 166 -8.40 -22.65 -3.64
C ILE A 166 -8.09 -23.49 -2.39
N GLY A 167 -9.05 -24.28 -1.92
CA GLY A 167 -8.78 -25.27 -0.87
C GLY A 167 -9.99 -25.92 -0.20
N ALA A 168 -9.80 -27.15 0.28
CA ALA A 168 -10.87 -28.03 0.78
C ALA A 168 -11.28 -27.83 2.26
N ARG A 169 -10.60 -26.98 3.04
CA ARG A 169 -10.89 -26.77 4.48
C ARG A 169 -11.60 -25.44 4.69
N VAL A 170 -12.91 -25.44 4.94
CA VAL A 170 -13.76 -24.23 4.96
C VAL A 170 -13.33 -23.16 5.99
N ALA A 171 -12.79 -23.54 7.15
CA ALA A 171 -12.61 -22.60 8.26
C ALA A 171 -11.54 -21.51 8.03
N LEU A 172 -10.40 -21.84 7.42
CA LEU A 172 -9.31 -20.86 7.20
C LEU A 172 -9.58 -19.94 5.99
N PRO A 173 -9.96 -20.45 4.79
CA PRO A 173 -10.37 -19.64 3.65
C PRO A 173 -11.55 -18.72 3.99
N ALA A 174 -12.52 -19.16 4.79
CA ALA A 174 -13.62 -18.29 5.21
C ALA A 174 -13.14 -17.10 6.06
N ARG A 175 -12.24 -17.35 7.03
CA ARG A 175 -11.64 -16.27 7.85
C ARG A 175 -10.75 -15.35 7.02
N LEU A 176 -9.96 -15.91 6.10
CA LEU A 176 -9.13 -15.15 5.19
C LEU A 176 -9.98 -14.29 4.26
N ALA A 177 -11.03 -14.84 3.67
CA ALA A 177 -11.96 -14.10 2.81
C ALA A 177 -12.67 -12.98 3.59
N ALA A 178 -13.04 -13.22 4.86
CA ALA A 178 -13.59 -12.18 5.71
C ALA A 178 -12.58 -11.05 5.95
N ALA A 179 -11.35 -11.39 6.33
CA ALA A 179 -10.26 -10.42 6.52
C ALA A 179 -9.97 -9.60 5.25
N LEU A 180 -9.86 -10.26 4.10
CA LEU A 180 -9.64 -9.63 2.79
C LEU A 180 -10.77 -8.64 2.46
N ARG A 181 -12.03 -9.02 2.69
CA ARG A 181 -13.16 -8.13 2.46
C ARG A 181 -13.13 -6.89 3.34
N THR A 182 -12.69 -7.01 4.61
CA THR A 182 -12.55 -5.85 5.50
C THR A 182 -11.50 -4.85 4.99
N ILE A 183 -10.49 -5.34 4.27
CA ILE A 183 -9.46 -4.50 3.62
C ILE A 183 -9.75 -4.24 2.13
N GLY A 184 -11.01 -4.34 1.69
CA GLY A 184 -11.40 -3.95 0.33
C GLY A 184 -10.95 -4.91 -0.79
N ILE A 185 -10.51 -6.13 -0.45
CA ILE A 185 -10.17 -7.18 -1.43
C ILE A 185 -11.32 -8.18 -1.50
N GLY A 186 -11.94 -8.32 -2.67
CA GLY A 186 -12.92 -9.37 -2.93
C GLY A 186 -12.27 -10.75 -2.88
N ALA A 187 -12.94 -11.73 -2.28
CA ALA A 187 -12.39 -13.06 -2.13
C ALA A 187 -13.49 -14.11 -2.31
N ASP A 188 -13.29 -14.97 -3.31
CA ASP A 188 -14.15 -16.09 -3.64
C ASP A 188 -13.44 -17.40 -3.30
N ILE A 189 -14.18 -18.39 -2.81
CA ILE A 189 -13.64 -19.67 -2.34
C ILE A 189 -14.12 -20.75 -3.28
N ALA A 190 -13.19 -21.55 -3.80
CA ALA A 190 -13.51 -22.71 -4.63
C ALA A 190 -12.63 -23.92 -4.25
N GLU A 191 -13.12 -25.12 -4.54
CA GLU A 191 -12.33 -26.36 -4.37
C GLU A 191 -11.33 -26.55 -5.52
N ASP A 192 -11.73 -26.15 -6.73
CA ASP A 192 -10.92 -26.11 -7.95
C ASP A 192 -11.34 -24.95 -8.86
N ALA A 193 -10.67 -24.80 -10.02
CA ALA A 193 -10.99 -23.81 -11.04
C ALA A 193 -11.55 -24.42 -12.34
N ALA A 194 -11.82 -25.73 -12.38
CA ALA A 194 -12.16 -26.44 -13.60
C ALA A 194 -13.57 -26.08 -14.12
N ALA A 195 -14.49 -25.75 -13.20
CA ALA A 195 -15.85 -25.36 -13.54
C ALA A 195 -16.06 -23.83 -13.65
N VAL A 196 -15.01 -23.02 -13.47
CA VAL A 196 -15.12 -21.56 -13.47
C VAL A 196 -15.02 -21.03 -14.92
N PRO A 197 -16.01 -20.25 -15.39
CA PRO A 197 -15.99 -19.65 -16.73
C PRO A 197 -14.78 -18.75 -16.96
N ALA A 198 -14.26 -18.71 -18.20
CA ALA A 198 -13.06 -17.93 -18.54
C ALA A 198 -13.23 -16.41 -18.35
N ASP A 199 -14.44 -15.88 -18.51
CA ASP A 199 -14.79 -14.48 -18.21
C ASP A 199 -14.74 -14.19 -16.71
N GLU A 200 -15.13 -15.14 -15.87
CA GLU A 200 -14.99 -15.02 -14.42
C GLU A 200 -13.53 -15.14 -13.97
N LEU A 201 -12.75 -16.05 -14.57
CA LEU A 201 -11.32 -16.19 -14.29
C LEU A 201 -10.55 -14.88 -14.56
N ARG A 202 -10.97 -14.13 -15.59
CA ARG A 202 -10.43 -12.79 -15.93
C ARG A 202 -10.75 -11.72 -14.89
N ALA A 203 -11.65 -11.94 -13.94
CA ALA A 203 -11.96 -10.98 -12.90
C ALA A 203 -11.00 -11.06 -11.71
N TYR A 204 -10.25 -12.15 -11.55
CA TYR A 204 -9.31 -12.36 -10.45
C TYR A 204 -7.92 -11.77 -10.76
N GLY A 205 -7.32 -11.10 -9.79
CA GLY A 205 -5.96 -10.56 -9.87
C GLY A 205 -4.88 -11.43 -9.22
N ALA A 206 -5.27 -12.42 -8.41
CA ALA A 206 -4.36 -13.43 -7.85
C ALA A 206 -5.12 -14.71 -7.49
N VAL A 207 -4.39 -15.83 -7.44
CA VAL A 207 -4.87 -17.13 -6.96
C VAL A 207 -4.10 -17.53 -5.72
N VAL A 208 -4.78 -18.01 -4.69
CA VAL A 208 -4.16 -18.41 -3.43
C VAL A 208 -4.43 -19.88 -3.16
N PHE A 209 -3.37 -20.66 -2.99
CA PHE A 209 -3.48 -22.08 -2.68
C PHE A 209 -3.41 -22.32 -1.17
N GLY A 210 -4.40 -23.06 -0.67
CA GLY A 210 -4.35 -23.62 0.67
C GLY A 210 -3.20 -24.63 0.82
N THR A 211 -2.68 -24.78 2.04
CA THR A 211 -1.54 -25.68 2.33
C THR A 211 -1.83 -27.17 2.09
N ALA A 212 -3.11 -27.54 1.91
CA ALA A 212 -3.55 -28.91 1.68
C ALA A 212 -3.77 -29.24 0.19
N VAL A 213 -3.63 -28.25 -0.70
CA VAL A 213 -3.80 -28.42 -2.15
C VAL A 213 -2.57 -29.15 -2.72
N THR A 214 -2.80 -30.20 -3.52
CA THR A 214 -1.73 -30.99 -4.14
C THR A 214 -1.13 -30.27 -5.36
N GLU A 215 0.08 -30.64 -5.77
CA GLU A 215 0.70 -30.04 -6.97
C GLU A 215 -0.09 -30.33 -8.25
N GLU A 216 -0.77 -31.48 -8.32
CA GLU A 216 -1.67 -31.83 -9.42
C GLU A 216 -2.85 -30.85 -9.50
N GLN A 217 -3.48 -30.54 -8.35
CA GLN A 217 -4.56 -29.55 -8.27
C GLN A 217 -4.06 -28.15 -8.63
N ARG A 218 -2.89 -27.74 -8.14
CA ARG A 218 -2.27 -26.45 -8.51
C ARG A 218 -2.02 -26.36 -10.01
N SER A 219 -1.48 -27.42 -10.60
CA SER A 219 -1.21 -27.49 -12.04
C SER A 219 -2.49 -27.48 -12.87
N ALA A 220 -3.59 -28.04 -12.36
CA ALA A 220 -4.90 -27.92 -13.00
C ALA A 220 -5.40 -26.47 -13.00
N VAL A 221 -5.34 -25.78 -11.85
CA VAL A 221 -5.76 -24.37 -11.74
C VAL A 221 -4.90 -23.47 -12.63
N ARG A 222 -3.58 -23.65 -12.63
CA ARG A 222 -2.67 -22.89 -13.52
C ARG A 222 -3.04 -23.06 -14.99
N ARG A 223 -3.41 -24.28 -15.41
CA ARG A 223 -3.87 -24.54 -16.77
C ARG A 223 -5.19 -23.84 -17.08
N SER A 224 -6.17 -23.85 -16.18
CA SER A 224 -7.43 -23.12 -16.37
C SER A 224 -7.23 -21.61 -16.61
N PHE A 225 -6.32 -20.98 -15.87
CA PHE A 225 -5.97 -19.57 -16.08
C PHE A 225 -5.23 -19.33 -17.41
N ALA A 226 -4.28 -20.20 -17.75
CA ALA A 226 -3.58 -20.15 -19.03
C ALA A 226 -4.53 -20.31 -20.23
N ASP A 227 -5.46 -21.27 -20.16
CA ASP A 227 -6.49 -21.52 -21.18
C ASP A 227 -7.47 -20.34 -21.32
N ALA A 228 -7.72 -19.60 -20.23
CA ALA A 228 -8.49 -18.37 -20.24
C ALA A 228 -7.70 -17.15 -20.78
N GLY A 229 -6.40 -17.30 -21.04
CA GLY A 229 -5.51 -16.26 -21.54
C GLY A 229 -5.13 -15.21 -20.48
N VAL A 230 -5.08 -15.61 -19.21
CA VAL A 230 -4.78 -14.73 -18.07
C VAL A 230 -3.57 -15.24 -17.32
N ASP A 231 -2.56 -14.40 -17.15
CA ASP A 231 -1.43 -14.68 -16.27
C ASP A 231 -1.57 -13.84 -15.00
N VAL A 232 -1.80 -14.51 -13.87
CA VAL A 232 -1.96 -13.89 -12.55
C VAL A 232 -0.99 -14.54 -11.56
N PRO A 233 -0.50 -13.79 -10.57
CA PRO A 233 0.35 -14.34 -9.53
C PRO A 233 -0.39 -15.44 -8.75
N HIS A 234 0.32 -16.55 -8.54
CA HIS A 234 -0.13 -17.69 -7.75
C HIS A 234 0.60 -17.71 -6.41
N VAL A 235 -0.14 -17.59 -5.32
CA VAL A 235 0.38 -17.47 -3.96
C VAL A 235 0.26 -18.82 -3.25
N ASP A 236 1.40 -19.41 -2.93
CA ASP A 236 1.49 -20.52 -2.00
C ASP A 236 1.58 -19.99 -0.57
N GLY A 237 0.57 -20.30 0.27
CA GLY A 237 0.52 -19.79 1.63
C GLY A 237 1.70 -20.28 2.49
N LEU A 238 2.51 -19.36 3.01
CA LEU A 238 3.68 -19.67 3.85
C LEU A 238 3.31 -20.40 5.14
N ALA A 239 2.19 -19.99 5.74
CA ALA A 239 1.64 -20.56 6.96
C ALA A 239 0.12 -20.33 7.00
N PRO A 240 -0.64 -21.17 7.73
CA PRO A 240 -2.08 -20.96 7.93
C PRO A 240 -2.37 -19.83 8.94
N ILE A 241 -1.72 -18.68 8.77
CA ILE A 241 -1.81 -17.49 9.62
C ILE A 241 -2.40 -16.36 8.79
N VAL A 242 -3.60 -15.88 9.14
CA VAL A 242 -4.36 -14.91 8.33
C VAL A 242 -3.55 -13.64 8.02
N PRO A 243 -2.92 -12.95 8.99
CA PRO A 243 -2.09 -11.77 8.70
C PRO A 243 -0.95 -12.02 7.70
N VAL A 244 -0.33 -13.21 7.73
CA VAL A 244 0.75 -13.59 6.80
C VAL A 244 0.18 -13.83 5.40
N LEU A 245 -0.95 -14.54 5.29
CA LEU A 245 -1.61 -14.79 4.01
C LEU A 245 -2.12 -13.49 3.37
N VAL A 246 -2.70 -12.59 4.17
CA VAL A 246 -3.11 -11.25 3.74
C VAL A 246 -1.90 -10.48 3.19
N ALA A 247 -0.78 -10.46 3.91
CA ALA A 247 0.45 -9.81 3.45
C ALA A 247 0.98 -10.39 2.12
N GLN A 248 0.94 -11.70 1.93
CA GLN A 248 1.33 -12.33 0.65
C GLN A 248 0.39 -11.94 -0.49
N ILE A 249 -0.91 -11.87 -0.22
CA ILE A 249 -1.92 -11.50 -1.21
C ILE A 249 -1.79 -10.03 -1.62
N GLU A 250 -1.58 -9.14 -0.64
CA GLU A 250 -1.30 -7.73 -0.87
C GLU A 250 -0.07 -7.54 -1.75
N HIS A 251 1.01 -8.26 -1.46
CA HIS A 251 2.22 -8.22 -2.28
C HIS A 251 1.99 -8.74 -3.70
N ALA A 252 1.18 -9.80 -3.87
CA ALA A 252 0.86 -10.35 -5.18
C ALA A 252 -0.03 -9.42 -6.02
N LEU A 253 -0.98 -8.73 -5.37
CA LEU A 253 -1.86 -7.76 -6.05
C LEU A 253 -1.17 -6.43 -6.34
N ASP A 254 -0.08 -6.12 -5.63
CA ASP A 254 0.78 -4.97 -5.92
C ASP A 254 1.56 -5.22 -7.23
N GLY A 255 0.94 -4.83 -8.35
CA GLY A 255 1.47 -5.01 -9.72
C GLY A 255 2.38 -3.88 -10.22
N GLY A 256 2.84 -2.99 -9.33
CA GLY A 256 3.76 -1.92 -9.70
C GLY A 256 5.13 -2.45 -10.17
N PRO A 257 5.82 -1.77 -11.11
CA PRO A 257 7.19 -2.14 -11.48
C PRO A 257 8.09 -2.10 -10.24
N ASP A 258 8.96 -3.11 -10.08
CA ASP A 258 9.78 -3.34 -8.88
C ASP A 258 10.56 -2.11 -8.40
N GLY A 259 10.93 -1.21 -9.31
CA GLY A 259 11.63 0.05 -9.01
C GLY A 259 10.79 1.13 -8.32
N ARG A 260 9.48 0.93 -8.11
CA ARG A 260 8.60 1.84 -7.36
C ARG A 260 8.23 1.32 -5.97
N ARG A 261 8.68 0.14 -5.56
CA ARG A 261 8.34 -0.43 -4.25
C ARG A 261 9.33 0.06 -3.21
N ARG A 262 8.85 0.54 -2.05
CA ARG A 262 9.74 0.95 -0.95
C ARG A 262 10.50 -0.24 -0.39
N LEU A 263 9.82 -1.37 -0.19
CA LEU A 263 10.43 -2.64 0.17
C LEU A 263 10.78 -3.43 -1.09
N ALA A 264 12.07 -3.57 -1.38
CA ALA A 264 12.57 -4.35 -2.52
C ALA A 264 12.76 -5.82 -2.18
N ARG A 265 13.23 -6.12 -0.97
CA ARG A 265 13.56 -7.50 -0.58
C ARG A 265 13.41 -7.73 0.92
N LEU A 266 12.99 -8.94 1.27
CA LEU A 266 12.97 -9.45 2.64
C LEU A 266 13.46 -10.90 2.64
N THR A 267 14.52 -11.18 3.40
CA THR A 267 14.97 -12.54 3.70
C THR A 267 15.16 -12.72 5.18
N ALA A 268 14.93 -13.94 5.68
CA ALA A 268 14.98 -14.21 7.11
C ALA A 268 15.70 -15.51 7.43
N THR A 269 16.59 -15.45 8.41
CA THR A 269 17.23 -16.59 9.06
C THR A 269 16.82 -16.64 10.52
N GLY A 270 17.10 -17.74 11.22
CA GLY A 270 16.82 -17.83 12.66
C GLY A 270 17.50 -16.78 13.56
N ALA A 271 18.43 -15.96 13.03
CA ALA A 271 19.18 -14.96 13.79
C ALA A 271 19.02 -13.52 13.29
N ALA A 272 18.66 -13.32 12.01
CA ALA A 272 18.56 -11.99 11.43
C ALA A 272 17.58 -11.95 10.26
N ALA A 273 16.97 -10.79 10.06
CA ALA A 273 16.25 -10.41 8.86
C ALA A 273 17.08 -9.42 8.05
N ASP A 274 17.20 -9.66 6.75
CA ASP A 274 17.78 -8.71 5.81
C ASP A 274 16.64 -8.05 5.04
N VAL A 275 16.55 -6.72 5.14
CA VAL A 275 15.52 -5.88 4.53
C VAL A 275 16.18 -4.91 3.57
N GLU A 276 15.75 -4.90 2.31
CA GLU A 276 16.23 -3.97 1.30
C GLU A 276 15.16 -2.92 1.02
N VAL A 277 15.55 -1.65 1.16
CA VAL A 277 14.67 -0.49 1.01
C VAL A 277 15.19 0.42 -0.10
N THR A 278 14.32 0.89 -0.99
CA THR A 278 14.69 1.74 -2.15
C THR A 278 14.62 3.23 -1.86
N SER A 279 13.88 3.64 -0.83
CA SER A 279 13.69 5.03 -0.41
C SER A 279 13.53 5.10 1.11
N ALA A 280 14.03 6.15 1.76
CA ALA A 280 13.91 6.28 3.21
C ALA A 280 12.44 6.09 3.62
N CYS A 281 12.19 5.12 4.51
CA CYS A 281 10.84 4.87 5.00
C CYS A 281 10.78 4.18 6.36
N ARG A 282 9.69 4.41 7.09
CA ARG A 282 9.38 3.64 8.29
C ARG A 282 9.02 2.20 7.93
N VAL A 283 9.71 1.24 8.55
CA VAL A 283 9.49 -0.19 8.40
C VAL A 283 9.10 -0.79 9.74
N ARG A 284 7.98 -1.52 9.77
CA ARG A 284 7.60 -2.40 10.87
C ARG A 284 7.80 -3.85 10.45
N LEU A 285 8.57 -4.59 11.25
CA LEU A 285 8.83 -6.01 11.06
C LEU A 285 8.17 -6.79 12.19
N THR A 286 7.22 -7.66 11.83
CA THR A 286 6.46 -8.48 12.79
C THR A 286 6.74 -9.96 12.53
N ALA A 287 7.13 -10.67 13.59
CA ALA A 287 7.32 -12.11 13.57
C ALA A 287 6.02 -12.84 13.94
N TYR A 288 5.60 -13.76 13.09
CA TYR A 288 4.44 -14.63 13.29
C TYR A 288 4.87 -16.08 13.46
N ARG A 289 4.27 -16.77 14.43
CA ARG A 289 4.44 -18.22 14.61
C ARG A 289 3.18 -18.85 15.13
N VAL A 290 3.08 -20.17 14.97
CA VAL A 290 2.03 -20.97 15.60
C VAL A 290 2.64 -21.68 16.81
N ASP A 291 2.07 -21.49 17.99
CA ASP A 291 2.49 -22.22 19.18
C ASP A 291 1.95 -23.67 19.21
N ARG A 292 2.37 -24.46 20.19
CA ARG A 292 1.96 -25.88 20.33
C ARG A 292 0.44 -26.06 20.50
N LEU A 293 -0.28 -25.00 20.88
CA LEU A 293 -1.73 -25.00 21.05
C LEU A 293 -2.45 -24.47 19.80
N HIS A 294 -1.76 -24.40 18.66
CA HIS A 294 -2.28 -23.85 17.41
C HIS A 294 -2.71 -22.38 17.50
N ARG A 295 -2.18 -21.62 18.46
CA ARG A 295 -2.45 -20.18 18.58
C ARG A 295 -1.40 -19.40 17.81
N THR A 296 -1.86 -18.42 17.05
CA THR A 296 -0.98 -17.43 16.42
C THR A 296 -0.35 -16.57 17.51
N ARG A 297 0.98 -16.48 17.48
CA ARG A 297 1.76 -15.53 18.25
C ARG A 297 2.39 -14.55 17.29
N ALA A 298 2.27 -13.28 17.62
CA ALA A 298 2.86 -12.17 16.90
C ALA A 298 3.76 -11.39 17.84
N GLN A 299 4.88 -10.90 17.34
CA GLN A 299 5.81 -10.04 18.07
C GLN A 299 6.45 -9.06 17.11
N ASP A 300 6.35 -7.76 17.40
CA ASP A 300 7.11 -6.75 16.68
C ASP A 300 8.58 -6.87 17.05
N VAL A 301 9.41 -7.13 16.04
CA VAL A 301 10.86 -7.31 16.20
C VAL A 301 11.64 -6.06 15.77
N PHE A 302 11.01 -5.17 15.00
CA PHE A 302 11.56 -3.88 14.63
C PHE A 302 10.43 -2.91 14.24
N ASP A 303 10.56 -1.65 14.64
CA ASP A 303 9.74 -0.53 14.18
C ASP A 303 10.62 0.73 14.17
N GLY A 304 10.94 1.24 12.98
CA GLY A 304 11.83 2.38 12.81
C GLY A 304 12.03 2.80 11.36
N VAL A 305 12.69 3.93 11.16
CA VAL A 305 13.00 4.47 9.84
C VAL A 305 14.28 3.84 9.30
N LEU A 306 14.23 3.34 8.07
CA LEU A 306 15.37 2.78 7.35
C LEU A 306 15.69 3.67 6.15
N GLU A 307 16.97 4.02 6.00
CA GLU A 307 17.50 4.72 4.81
C GLU A 307 17.51 3.83 3.57
N PRO A 308 17.68 4.37 2.35
CA PRO A 308 17.85 3.54 1.16
C PRO A 308 19.06 2.59 1.29
N GLY A 309 18.86 1.30 1.01
CA GLY A 309 19.90 0.27 1.07
C GLY A 309 19.46 -1.03 1.75
N ALA A 310 20.44 -1.91 1.98
CA ALA A 310 20.24 -3.18 2.67
C ALA A 310 20.52 -3.02 4.18
N HIS A 311 19.56 -3.46 4.99
CA HIS A 311 19.60 -3.38 6.45
C HIS A 311 19.49 -4.76 7.07
N ARG A 312 20.33 -5.01 8.07
CA ARG A 312 20.30 -6.26 8.82
C ARG A 312 19.76 -6.02 10.22
N ILE A 313 18.62 -6.64 10.51
CA ILE A 313 17.92 -6.53 11.78
C ILE A 313 18.13 -7.82 12.57
N ALA A 314 18.67 -7.72 13.77
CA ALA A 314 18.84 -8.86 14.65
C ALA A 314 17.48 -9.38 15.13
N LEU A 315 17.28 -10.70 15.11
CA LEU A 315 16.05 -11.34 15.54
C LEU A 315 16.27 -12.06 16.87
N ASP A 316 15.33 -11.87 17.79
CA ASP A 316 15.27 -12.69 19.00
C ASP A 316 14.91 -14.14 18.62
N ALA A 317 15.76 -15.10 19.00
CA ALA A 317 15.54 -16.53 18.78
C ALA A 317 14.20 -17.01 19.39
N GLY A 318 13.73 -16.36 20.46
CA GLY A 318 12.42 -16.58 21.06
C GLY A 318 11.26 -16.16 20.16
N ALA A 319 11.41 -15.07 19.40
CA ALA A 319 10.40 -14.54 18.49
C ALA A 319 10.22 -15.42 17.24
N VAL A 320 11.32 -15.95 16.71
CA VAL A 320 11.34 -16.75 15.47
C VAL A 320 11.51 -18.25 15.68
N LYS A 321 11.19 -18.78 16.87
CA LYS A 321 11.33 -20.23 17.14
C LYS A 321 10.36 -21.09 16.33
N GLY A 322 10.86 -22.19 15.78
CA GLY A 322 10.05 -23.21 15.10
C GLY A 322 9.59 -22.75 13.72
N ARG A 323 8.44 -23.22 13.22
CA ARG A 323 7.91 -22.69 11.95
C ARG A 323 7.39 -21.27 12.18
N SER A 324 8.15 -20.29 11.73
CA SER A 324 7.85 -18.87 11.85
C SER A 324 7.94 -18.16 10.50
N CYS A 325 7.23 -17.04 10.40
CA CYS A 325 7.22 -16.16 9.24
C CYS A 325 7.48 -14.73 9.71
N LEU A 326 8.12 -13.92 8.86
CA LEU A 326 8.24 -12.48 9.07
C LEU A 326 7.36 -11.76 8.05
N VAL A 327 6.74 -10.67 8.49
CA VAL A 327 6.07 -9.71 7.63
C VAL A 327 6.73 -8.35 7.85
N ALA A 328 7.26 -7.76 6.78
CA ALA A 328 7.74 -6.39 6.76
C ALA A 328 6.68 -5.50 6.11
N ARG A 329 6.28 -4.42 6.78
CA ARG A 329 5.35 -3.41 6.27
C ARG A 329 6.04 -2.05 6.22
N ALA A 330 5.83 -1.36 5.11
CA ALA A 330 6.18 0.04 4.92
C ALA A 330 5.00 0.74 4.22
N PRO A 331 4.92 2.07 4.21
CA PRO A 331 3.86 2.78 3.50
C PRO A 331 3.73 2.31 2.04
N GLY A 332 2.56 1.76 1.70
CA GLY A 332 2.25 1.27 0.35
C GLY A 332 2.99 -0.01 -0.08
N SER A 333 3.73 -0.71 0.80
CA SER A 333 4.40 -1.97 0.43
C SER A 333 4.47 -2.97 1.58
N VAL A 334 4.43 -4.25 1.23
CA VAL A 334 4.51 -5.35 2.18
C VAL A 334 5.27 -6.52 1.58
N LEU A 335 6.06 -7.20 2.41
CA LEU A 335 6.74 -8.44 2.09
C LEU A 335 6.52 -9.45 3.21
N ALA A 336 6.37 -10.73 2.84
CA ALA A 336 6.26 -11.84 3.78
C ALA A 336 7.22 -12.97 3.38
N VAL A 337 7.93 -13.52 4.37
CA VAL A 337 8.89 -14.61 4.14
C VAL A 337 8.83 -15.65 5.27
N ALA A 338 9.07 -16.91 4.95
CA ALA A 338 9.31 -17.93 5.97
C ALA A 338 10.73 -17.76 6.55
N VAL A 339 10.88 -17.99 7.85
CA VAL A 339 12.21 -17.96 8.49
C VAL A 339 12.92 -19.27 8.21
N GLY A 340 14.08 -19.17 7.55
CA GLY A 340 14.96 -20.32 7.34
C GLY A 340 15.63 -20.74 8.65
N HIS A 341 15.28 -21.91 9.16
CA HIS A 341 16.05 -22.57 10.21
C HIS A 341 17.00 -23.58 9.57
N ARG A 342 18.31 -23.39 9.78
CA ARG A 342 19.28 -24.43 9.50
C ARG A 342 19.00 -25.55 10.52
N GLU A 343 18.57 -26.73 10.06
CA GLU A 343 18.45 -27.89 10.93
C GLU A 343 19.82 -28.12 11.60
N PRO A 344 19.90 -28.26 12.94
CA PRO A 344 21.10 -28.75 13.57
C PRO A 344 21.26 -30.22 13.15
N GLY A 345 22.26 -30.48 12.30
CA GLY A 345 22.67 -31.83 11.93
C GLY A 345 23.27 -32.61 13.09
#